data_AF-A0A1Q9EPX7-F1
#
_entry.id   AF-A0A1Q9EPX7-F1
#
_cell.length_a   1.000
_cell.length_b   1.000
_cell.length_c   1.000
_cell.angle_alpha   90.00
_cell.angle_beta   90.00
_cell.angle_gamma   90.00
#
_symmetry.space_group_name_H-M   'P 1'
#
loop_
_entity.id
_entity.type
_entity.pdbx_description
1 polymer ?
#
loop_
_entity_poly.entity_id
_entity_poly.type
_entity_poly.pdbx_seq_one_letter_code
_entity_poly.pdbx_strand_id
1 'polypeptide(L)'
;MEPQQQATCESAIQLGDLTINAKGGKYVPLRRNGGPPVWQSAEWQKIIWHPAAFNDPTAKRVGLCLEPDEASTAQLQEIEQHLVRALTALSLSEPKVFGKFLTETDVKDRFQSCLKTSPRGGSYLKLKLDWGRVRIWGPNQEELAEPGDLAGRECKVR
;
A
#
# COMPACT_ATOMS: atom_id res chain seq x y z
N MET A 1 34.65 -7.57 -24.97
CA MET A 1 34.19 -6.24 -24.54
C MET A 1 32.84 -6.02 -25.18
N GLU A 2 31.79 -6.56 -24.56
CA GLU A 2 30.41 -6.28 -24.93
C GLU A 2 29.92 -5.13 -24.06
N PRO A 3 29.27 -4.11 -24.63
CA PRO A 3 28.68 -3.05 -23.84
C PRO A 3 27.47 -3.63 -23.09
N GLN A 4 27.57 -3.69 -21.77
CA GLN A 4 26.42 -3.90 -20.90
C GLN A 4 25.43 -2.77 -21.16
N GLN A 5 24.35 -3.10 -21.86
CA GLN A 5 23.17 -2.26 -21.94
C GLN A 5 22.70 -2.01 -20.50
N GLN A 6 22.82 -0.75 -20.09
CA GLN A 6 22.16 -0.24 -18.90
C GLN A 6 20.67 -0.57 -19.02
N ALA A 7 20.20 -1.50 -18.21
CA ALA A 7 18.77 -1.69 -17.99
C ALA A 7 18.24 -0.39 -17.37
N THR A 8 17.64 0.46 -18.20
CA THR A 8 16.83 1.58 -17.75
C THR A 8 15.74 1.03 -16.83
N CYS A 9 15.73 1.45 -15.56
CA CYS A 9 14.73 1.07 -14.57
C CYS A 9 13.34 1.60 -14.98
N GLU A 10 12.65 0.89 -15.86
CA GLU A 10 11.41 1.31 -16.53
C GLU A 10 10.14 0.92 -15.74
N SER A 11 10.21 0.76 -14.41
CA SER A 11 9.09 0.20 -13.62
C SER A 11 8.70 0.99 -12.37
N ALA A 12 8.83 2.32 -12.41
CA ALA A 12 8.37 3.21 -11.34
C ALA A 12 6.83 3.32 -11.33
N ILE A 13 6.25 3.50 -10.14
CA ILE A 13 4.81 3.78 -9.99
C ILE A 13 4.51 5.15 -10.62
N GLN A 14 3.41 5.23 -11.36
CA GLN A 14 2.97 6.44 -12.06
C GLN A 14 1.55 6.83 -11.65
N LEU A 15 1.24 8.11 -11.77
CA LEU A 15 -0.12 8.63 -11.70
C LEU A 15 -0.79 8.44 -13.07
N GLY A 16 -2.01 7.93 -13.10
CA GLY A 16 -2.85 7.90 -14.30
C GLY A 16 -3.67 9.17 -14.49
N ASP A 17 -4.69 9.11 -15.32
CA ASP A 17 -5.57 10.27 -15.58
C ASP A 17 -6.61 10.50 -14.48
N LEU A 18 -7.00 11.75 -14.30
CA LEU A 18 -8.11 12.12 -13.41
C LEU A 18 -9.39 11.36 -13.81
N THR A 19 -9.86 10.53 -12.90
CA THR A 19 -11.05 9.70 -13.09
C THR A 19 -12.14 10.10 -12.10
N ILE A 20 -13.41 9.92 -12.50
CA ILE A 20 -14.59 10.18 -11.66
C ILE A 20 -15.30 8.84 -11.42
N ASN A 21 -15.49 8.46 -10.17
CA ASN A 21 -16.25 7.26 -9.84
C ASN A 21 -17.77 7.47 -10.04
N ALA A 22 -18.55 6.39 -9.99
CA ALA A 22 -20.01 6.45 -10.16
C ALA A 22 -20.75 7.35 -9.15
N LYS A 23 -20.10 7.76 -8.06
CA LYS A 23 -20.64 8.67 -7.03
C LYS A 23 -20.13 10.11 -7.18
N GLY A 24 -19.46 10.44 -8.28
CA GLY A 24 -18.90 11.78 -8.53
C GLY A 24 -17.56 12.07 -7.84
N GLY A 25 -17.00 11.09 -7.12
CA GLY A 25 -15.70 11.23 -6.44
C GLY A 25 -14.55 11.21 -7.44
N LYS A 26 -13.71 12.25 -7.39
CA LYS A 26 -12.52 12.40 -8.24
C LYS A 26 -11.32 11.67 -7.63
N TYR A 27 -10.56 10.96 -8.45
CA TYR A 27 -9.33 10.30 -8.02
C TYR A 27 -8.35 10.15 -9.19
N VAL A 28 -7.07 10.01 -8.86
CA VAL A 28 -6.00 9.73 -9.82
C VAL A 28 -5.47 8.33 -9.51
N PRO A 29 -5.64 7.33 -10.41
CA PRO A 29 -5.24 5.96 -10.13
C PRO A 29 -3.71 5.82 -10.17
N LEU A 30 -3.18 4.94 -9.32
CA LEU A 30 -1.78 4.52 -9.45
C LEU A 30 -1.64 3.44 -10.53
N ARG A 31 -0.58 3.51 -11.31
CA ARG A 31 -0.27 2.57 -12.38
C ARG A 31 1.16 2.05 -12.27
N ARG A 32 1.35 0.80 -12.66
CA ARG A 32 2.66 0.16 -12.87
C ARG A 32 2.50 -0.86 -14.00
N ASN A 33 3.31 -0.76 -15.04
CA ASN A 33 3.28 -1.66 -16.20
C ASN A 33 1.87 -1.82 -16.82
N GLY A 34 1.12 -0.71 -16.93
CA GLY A 34 -0.26 -0.69 -17.45
C GLY A 34 -1.35 -1.19 -16.48
N GLY A 35 -0.97 -1.79 -15.35
CA GLY A 35 -1.90 -2.30 -14.33
C GLY A 35 -1.89 -1.49 -13.03
N PRO A 36 -2.73 -1.85 -12.05
CA PRO A 36 -2.58 -1.36 -10.69
C PRO A 36 -1.25 -1.86 -10.09
N PRO A 37 -0.53 -1.04 -9.31
CA PRO A 37 0.66 -1.51 -8.62
C PRO A 37 0.29 -2.58 -7.60
N VAL A 38 1.06 -3.66 -7.57
CA VAL A 38 0.99 -4.72 -6.56
C VAL A 38 2.22 -4.60 -5.67
N TRP A 39 1.99 -4.64 -4.37
CA TRP A 39 3.04 -4.71 -3.36
C TRP A 39 3.10 -6.12 -2.78
N GLN A 40 4.31 -6.61 -2.56
CA GLN A 40 4.60 -7.88 -1.92
C GLN A 40 5.66 -7.62 -0.86
N SER A 41 5.53 -8.24 0.31
CA SER A 41 6.56 -8.11 1.32
C SER A 41 7.80 -8.91 0.91
N ALA A 42 8.98 -8.31 1.04
CA ALA A 42 10.23 -9.03 0.82
C ALA A 42 10.39 -10.11 1.90
N GLU A 43 10.22 -9.71 3.16
CA GLU A 43 10.35 -10.58 4.32
C GLU A 43 9.04 -10.86 5.06
N TRP A 44 9.17 -11.74 6.06
CA TRP A 44 8.11 -12.10 6.99
C TRP A 44 7.75 -10.89 7.86
N GLN A 45 6.47 -10.56 7.92
CA GLN A 45 5.93 -9.48 8.73
C GLN A 45 5.14 -10.08 9.88
N LYS A 46 5.25 -9.50 11.07
CA LYS A 46 4.45 -9.95 12.22
C LYS A 46 3.04 -9.39 12.16
N ILE A 47 2.05 -10.26 12.33
CA ILE A 47 0.65 -9.90 12.48
C ILE A 47 0.44 -9.40 13.92
N ILE A 48 0.08 -8.13 14.08
CA ILE A 48 -0.02 -7.52 15.40
C ILE A 48 -1.29 -8.01 16.14
N TRP A 49 -2.40 -8.07 15.42
CA TRP A 49 -3.70 -8.49 15.95
C TRP A 49 -4.40 -9.42 14.97
N HIS A 50 -5.23 -10.32 15.48
CA HIS A 50 -6.11 -11.13 14.65
C HIS A 50 -7.03 -10.22 13.80
N PRO A 51 -7.13 -10.43 12.48
CA PRO A 51 -8.00 -9.62 11.63
C PRO A 51 -9.48 -9.82 11.96
N ALA A 52 -10.07 -8.87 12.67
CA ALA A 52 -11.47 -8.88 13.04
C ALA A 52 -12.11 -7.50 12.83
N ALA A 53 -13.44 -7.44 12.69
CA ALA A 53 -14.17 -6.19 12.77
C ALA A 53 -14.62 -5.93 14.20
N PHE A 54 -14.64 -4.66 14.57
CA PHE A 54 -15.15 -4.23 15.87
C PHE A 54 -16.66 -4.51 15.95
N ASN A 55 -17.07 -5.31 16.93
CA ASN A 55 -18.46 -5.70 17.18
C ASN A 55 -19.18 -6.45 16.05
N ASP A 56 -18.46 -6.99 15.07
CA ASP A 56 -19.04 -7.82 14.02
C ASP A 56 -18.14 -9.03 13.70
N PRO A 57 -18.39 -10.19 14.34
CA PRO A 57 -17.64 -11.41 14.06
C PRO A 57 -17.94 -11.99 12.67
N THR A 58 -18.99 -11.54 12.00
CA THR A 58 -19.41 -12.02 10.68
C THR A 58 -18.85 -11.17 9.53
N ALA A 59 -18.11 -10.11 9.86
CA ALA A 59 -17.55 -9.20 8.90
C ALA A 59 -16.58 -9.91 7.96
N LYS A 60 -16.93 -9.96 6.67
CA LYS A 60 -16.05 -10.50 5.63
C LYS A 60 -14.82 -9.63 5.39
N ARG A 61 -14.96 -8.32 5.55
CA ARG A 61 -13.88 -7.35 5.30
C ARG A 61 -13.35 -6.79 6.61
N VAL A 62 -12.09 -7.10 6.90
CA VAL A 62 -11.44 -6.79 8.18
C VAL A 62 -10.12 -6.07 7.96
N GLY A 63 -9.60 -5.44 9.02
CA GLY A 63 -8.28 -4.83 9.00
C GLY A 63 -7.21 -5.84 9.39
N LEU A 64 -6.14 -5.93 8.61
CA LEU A 64 -4.92 -6.66 8.97
C LEU A 64 -3.85 -5.62 9.34
N CYS A 65 -3.24 -5.76 10.51
CA CYS A 65 -2.17 -4.86 10.94
C CYS A 65 -0.87 -5.65 11.03
N LEU A 66 0.11 -5.22 10.23
CA LEU A 66 1.43 -5.83 10.17
C LEU A 66 2.44 -4.90 10.81
N GLU A 67 3.38 -5.44 11.56
CA GLU A 67 4.61 -4.76 11.95
C GLU A 67 5.60 -4.92 10.78
N PRO A 68 5.84 -3.85 10.01
CA PRO A 68 6.67 -3.98 8.82
C PRO A 68 8.14 -4.14 9.19
N ASP A 69 8.87 -4.93 8.43
CA ASP A 69 10.32 -4.98 8.53
C ASP A 69 10.97 -3.66 8.03
N GLU A 70 12.27 -3.49 8.28
CA GLU A 70 13.01 -2.27 7.88
C GLU A 70 13.03 -2.05 6.37
N ALA A 71 13.23 -3.10 5.57
CA ALA A 71 13.26 -3.03 4.11
C ALA A 71 11.88 -2.69 3.53
N SER A 72 10.80 -3.29 4.05
CA SER A 72 9.42 -2.96 3.72
C SER A 72 9.08 -1.52 4.10
N THR A 73 9.57 -1.06 5.26
CA THR A 73 9.41 0.34 5.70
C THR A 73 10.12 1.29 4.75
N ALA A 74 11.38 1.04 4.43
CA ALA A 74 12.18 1.87 3.52
C ALA A 74 11.54 1.93 2.11
N GLN A 75 11.11 0.79 1.59
CA GLN A 75 10.43 0.71 0.28
C GLN A 75 9.15 1.54 0.26
N LEU A 76 8.29 1.41 1.27
CA LEU A 76 7.03 2.16 1.34
C LEU A 76 7.30 3.66 1.47
N GLN A 77 8.29 4.08 2.27
CA GLN A 77 8.70 5.47 2.38
C GLN A 77 9.21 6.04 1.05
N GLU A 78 10.02 5.28 0.30
CA GLU A 78 10.50 5.69 -1.02
C GLU A 78 9.33 5.89 -2.00
N ILE A 79 8.37 4.96 -2.01
CA ILE A 79 7.15 5.08 -2.82
C ILE A 79 6.37 6.34 -2.43
N GLU A 80 6.17 6.60 -1.13
CA GLU A 80 5.44 7.78 -0.66
C GLU A 80 6.12 9.08 -1.07
N GLN A 81 7.46 9.17 -0.94
CA GLN A 81 8.21 10.34 -1.39
C GLN A 81 8.10 10.57 -2.90
N HIS A 82 8.15 9.49 -3.68
CA HIS A 82 7.92 9.56 -5.12
C HIS A 82 6.51 10.05 -5.45
N LEU A 83 5.49 9.54 -4.77
CA LEU A 83 4.10 9.96 -4.95
C LEU A 83 3.88 11.43 -4.60
N VAL A 84 4.48 11.92 -3.51
CA VAL A 84 4.44 13.34 -3.15
C VAL A 84 4.99 14.19 -4.29
N ARG A 85 6.18 13.87 -4.81
CA ARG A 85 6.79 14.58 -5.95
C ARG A 85 5.91 14.54 -7.19
N ALA A 86 5.35 13.38 -7.52
CA ALA A 86 4.46 13.21 -8.67
C ALA A 86 3.17 14.02 -8.54
N LEU A 87 2.56 14.06 -7.34
CA LEU A 87 1.36 14.84 -7.06
C LEU A 87 1.62 16.34 -7.10
N THR A 88 2.78 16.80 -6.61
CA THR A 88 3.20 18.20 -6.75
C THR A 88 3.37 18.57 -8.21
N ALA A 89 4.07 17.75 -9.00
CA ALA A 89 4.22 17.98 -10.44
C ALA A 89 2.87 18.04 -11.16
N LEU A 90 1.96 17.10 -10.87
CA LEU A 90 0.60 17.08 -11.43
C LEU A 90 -0.18 18.34 -11.04
N SER A 91 -0.04 18.83 -9.81
CA SER A 91 -0.72 20.06 -9.39
C SER A 91 -0.21 21.30 -10.13
N LEU A 92 1.06 21.32 -10.53
CA LEU A 92 1.66 22.42 -11.30
C LEU A 92 1.24 22.37 -12.77
N SER A 93 1.20 21.19 -13.39
CA SER A 93 0.78 21.03 -14.79
C SER A 93 -0.73 21.13 -14.97
N GLU A 94 -1.51 20.64 -14.00
CA GLU A 94 -2.96 20.54 -14.07
C GLU A 94 -3.65 21.05 -12.78
N PRO A 95 -3.63 22.36 -12.52
CA PRO A 95 -4.20 22.94 -11.30
C PRO A 95 -5.69 22.64 -11.11
N LYS A 96 -6.41 22.33 -12.21
CA LYS A 96 -7.84 21.94 -12.17
C LYS A 96 -8.09 20.63 -11.43
N VAL A 97 -7.09 19.75 -11.34
CA VAL A 97 -7.19 18.47 -10.59
C VAL A 97 -7.44 18.74 -9.11
N PHE A 98 -6.72 19.71 -8.54
CA PHE A 98 -6.80 20.07 -7.12
C PHE A 98 -7.58 21.37 -6.85
N GLY A 99 -8.00 22.08 -7.90
CA GLY A 99 -8.66 23.38 -7.83
C GLY A 99 -7.72 24.54 -7.48
N LYS A 100 -6.43 24.28 -7.24
CA LYS A 100 -5.37 25.25 -6.96
C LYS A 100 -3.99 24.62 -7.19
N PHE A 101 -2.96 25.46 -7.20
CA PHE A 101 -1.58 25.01 -7.13
C PHE A 101 -1.24 24.55 -5.72
N LEU A 102 -0.58 23.41 -5.60
CA LEU A 102 -0.06 22.86 -4.36
C LEU A 102 1.47 22.85 -4.43
N THR A 103 2.10 23.39 -3.39
CA THR A 103 3.53 23.21 -3.15
C THR A 103 3.83 21.77 -2.69
N GLU A 104 5.11 21.37 -2.63
CA GLU A 104 5.47 20.07 -2.06
C GLU A 104 5.05 19.96 -0.58
N THR A 105 5.21 21.04 0.19
CA THR A 105 4.76 21.12 1.58
C THR A 105 3.24 20.94 1.69
N ASP A 106 2.47 21.63 0.84
CA ASP A 106 1.01 21.48 0.77
C ASP A 106 0.55 20.03 0.51
N VAL A 107 1.29 19.31 -0.33
CA VAL A 107 1.02 17.90 -0.62
C VAL A 107 1.39 17.04 0.56
N LYS A 108 2.59 17.20 1.15
CA LYS A 108 3.07 16.45 2.32
C LYS A 108 2.12 16.57 3.51
N ASP A 109 1.68 17.79 3.84
CA ASP A 109 0.81 18.03 4.99
C ASP A 109 -0.56 17.34 4.87
N ARG A 110 -1.02 17.11 3.65
CA ARG A 110 -2.29 16.43 3.35
C ARG A 110 -2.12 14.94 3.05
N PHE A 111 -0.89 14.51 2.80
CA PHE A 111 -0.58 13.13 2.45
C PHE A 111 -0.84 12.20 3.63
N GLN A 112 -1.53 11.10 3.38
CA GLN A 112 -1.83 10.09 4.40
C GLN A 112 -0.93 8.88 4.17
N SER A 113 0.09 8.73 5.01
CA SER A 113 1.02 7.60 4.93
C SER A 113 0.29 6.27 5.17
N CYS A 114 0.72 5.25 4.44
CA CYS A 114 0.32 3.86 4.67
C CYS A 114 1.01 3.28 5.91
N LEU A 115 2.18 3.81 6.27
CA LEU A 115 2.90 3.52 7.51
C LEU A 115 2.31 4.38 8.64
N LYS A 116 1.78 3.72 9.66
CA LYS A 116 1.16 4.37 10.81
C LYS A 116 2.02 4.19 12.03
N THR A 117 1.99 5.18 12.91
CA THR A 117 2.66 5.09 14.20
C THR A 117 1.63 4.81 15.28
N SER A 118 1.88 3.79 16.10
CA SER A 118 1.08 3.52 17.29
C SER A 118 1.37 4.56 18.38
N PRO A 119 0.46 4.79 19.34
CA PRO A 119 0.73 5.66 20.49
C PRO A 119 1.97 5.25 21.31
N ARG A 120 2.42 3.99 21.18
CA ARG A 120 3.61 3.45 21.86
C ARG A 120 4.89 3.56 21.03
N GLY A 121 4.85 4.24 19.88
CA GLY A 121 6.02 4.51 19.03
C GLY A 121 6.32 3.45 17.97
N GLY A 122 5.70 2.27 18.01
CA GLY A 122 5.89 1.23 16.98
C GLY A 122 5.17 1.57 15.67
N SER A 123 5.84 1.37 14.53
CA SER A 123 5.26 1.53 13.19
C SER A 123 4.45 0.29 12.79
N TYR A 124 3.37 0.49 12.04
CA TYR A 124 2.54 -0.60 11.52
C TYR A 124 1.93 -0.26 10.16
N LEU A 125 1.75 -1.27 9.33
CA LEU A 125 1.02 -1.20 8.06
C LEU A 125 -0.40 -1.71 8.28
N LYS A 126 -1.41 -0.91 7.92
CA LYS A 126 -2.82 -1.32 8.00
C LYS A 126 -3.35 -1.68 6.61
N LEU A 127 -3.57 -2.96 6.39
CA LEU A 127 -4.14 -3.53 5.18
C LEU A 127 -5.64 -3.85 5.37
N LYS A 128 -6.36 -4.00 4.25
CA LYS A 128 -7.72 -4.51 4.24
C LYS A 128 -7.72 -5.91 3.64
N LEU A 129 -8.31 -6.84 4.37
CA LEU A 129 -8.47 -8.23 3.99
C LEU A 129 -9.95 -8.52 3.74
N ASP A 130 -10.25 -9.40 2.78
CA ASP A 130 -11.59 -9.93 2.53
C ASP A 130 -11.53 -11.45 2.68
N TRP A 131 -12.13 -11.99 3.76
CA TRP A 131 -12.11 -13.41 4.09
C TRP A 131 -12.68 -14.30 2.98
N GLY A 132 -13.58 -13.77 2.13
CA GLY A 132 -14.12 -14.51 1.00
C GLY A 132 -13.21 -14.52 -0.25
N ARG A 133 -12.06 -13.84 -0.21
CA ARG A 133 -11.15 -13.69 -1.35
C ARG A 133 -9.69 -13.96 -1.01
N VAL A 134 -9.29 -13.73 0.24
CA VAL A 134 -7.94 -14.01 0.70
C VAL A 134 -7.70 -15.51 0.67
N ARG A 135 -6.49 -15.90 0.32
CA ARG A 135 -5.98 -17.26 0.48
C ARG A 135 -4.84 -17.19 1.47
N ILE A 136 -4.82 -18.15 2.38
CA ILE A 136 -3.81 -18.24 3.42
C ILE A 136 -3.13 -19.58 3.23
N TRP A 137 -1.81 -19.56 3.14
CA TRP A 137 -1.00 -20.76 2.97
C TRP A 137 -0.24 -21.05 4.26
N GLY A 138 -0.22 -22.32 4.64
CA GLY A 138 0.59 -22.83 5.73
C GLY A 138 2.07 -22.95 5.34
N PRO A 139 2.92 -23.35 6.29
CA PRO A 139 4.35 -23.48 6.08
C PRO A 139 4.74 -24.46 4.96
N ASN A 140 3.87 -25.43 4.64
CA ASN A 140 4.10 -26.44 3.60
C ASN A 140 3.39 -26.09 2.27
N GLN A 141 2.99 -24.82 2.09
CA GLN A 141 2.26 -24.31 0.92
C GLN A 141 0.86 -24.90 0.73
N GLU A 142 0.31 -25.52 1.77
CA GLU A 142 -1.07 -25.97 1.83
C GLU A 142 -2.01 -24.78 2.05
N GLU A 143 -3.13 -24.74 1.34
CA GLU A 143 -4.16 -23.72 1.59
C GLU A 143 -4.90 -24.05 2.91
N LEU A 144 -4.94 -23.08 3.82
CA LEU A 144 -5.60 -23.19 5.12
C LEU A 144 -7.01 -22.57 5.05
N ALA A 145 -8.03 -23.42 5.07
CA ALA A 145 -9.43 -22.97 5.13
C ALA A 145 -9.75 -22.26 6.46
N GLU A 146 -9.19 -22.76 7.56
CA GLU A 146 -9.36 -22.21 8.91
C GLU A 146 -7.98 -21.95 9.54
N PRO A 147 -7.40 -20.75 9.35
CA PRO A 147 -6.03 -20.47 9.82
C PRO A 147 -5.91 -20.35 11.36
N GLY A 148 -7.05 -20.32 12.07
CA GLY A 148 -7.14 -20.07 13.51
C GLY A 148 -6.77 -18.63 13.89
N ASP A 149 -6.37 -18.42 15.14
CA ASP A 149 -5.86 -17.12 15.58
C ASP A 149 -4.52 -16.81 14.90
N LEU A 150 -4.44 -15.61 14.32
CA LEU A 150 -3.30 -15.12 13.55
C LEU A 150 -2.46 -14.11 14.34
N ALA A 151 -2.93 -13.65 15.50
CA ALA A 151 -2.20 -12.68 16.32
C ALA A 151 -0.82 -13.21 16.70
N GLY A 152 0.20 -12.38 16.53
CA GLY A 152 1.60 -12.71 16.84
C GLY A 152 2.28 -13.64 15.85
N ARG A 153 1.58 -14.21 14.87
CA ARG A 153 2.18 -15.02 13.80
C ARG A 153 2.88 -14.13 12.78
N GLU A 154 3.75 -14.75 11.98
CA GLU A 154 4.42 -14.08 10.87
C GLU A 154 3.81 -14.51 9.54
N CYS A 155 3.76 -13.60 8.57
CA CYS A 155 3.32 -13.89 7.21
C CYS A 155 4.12 -13.12 6.15
N LYS A 156 4.18 -13.66 4.93
CA LYS A 156 4.55 -12.88 3.74
C LYS A 156 3.30 -12.48 2.96
N VAL A 157 3.25 -11.24 2.51
CA VAL A 157 2.18 -10.75 1.62
C VAL A 157 2.60 -11.02 0.18
N ARG A 158 1.69 -11.61 -0.60
CA ARG A 158 1.92 -12.09 -1.97
C ARG A 158 0.83 -11.61 -2.91
#